data_AF-A0A0G2USS6-F1
#
_entry.id   AF-A0A0G2USS6-F1
#
_cell.length_a   1.000
_cell.length_b   1.000
_cell.length_c   1.000
_cell.angle_alpha   90.00
_cell.angle_beta   90.00
_cell.angle_gamma   90.00
#
_symmetry.space_group_name_H-M   'P 1'
#
loop_
_entity.id
_entity.type
_entity.pdbx_description
1 polymer ?
#
loop_
_entity_poly.entity_id
_entity_poly.type
_entity_poly.pdbx_seq_one_letter_code
_entity_poly.pdbx_strand_id
1 'polypeptide(L)'
;YPSPGAPDLAKKVQEQLTSSGFKCALDKKRGLDHGSWVPLMLMYPEAKIPICQLSVQSNLDAAHHYKLGRALAPLKDQGVLIIGSGSSVHPSNDTPGAVFGVARWAAEFDEWLEKTLTRGRYEDAVDYKRKAPNWKLTHPW
;
A
#
# COMPACT_ATOMS: atom_id res chain seq x y z
N TYR A 1 -19.41 4.01 2.69
CA TYR A 1 -19.20 2.66 3.24
C TYR A 1 -19.25 2.71 4.76
N PRO A 2 -20.39 2.38 5.39
CA PRO A 2 -20.63 2.60 6.82
C PRO A 2 -20.16 1.41 7.69
N SER A 3 -18.88 1.05 7.61
CA SER A 3 -18.35 -0.06 8.42
C SER A 3 -18.15 0.32 9.89
N PRO A 4 -18.26 -0.64 10.82
CA PRO A 4 -17.81 -0.45 12.19
C PRO A 4 -16.33 -0.05 12.25
N GLY A 5 -15.96 0.83 13.16
CA GLY A 5 -14.55 1.09 13.48
C GLY A 5 -13.95 -0.08 14.29
N ALA A 6 -12.64 -0.27 14.20
CA ALA A 6 -11.90 -1.29 14.96
C ALA A 6 -10.90 -0.67 15.97
N PRO A 7 -11.36 -0.05 17.07
CA PRO A 7 -10.49 0.64 18.03
C PRO A 7 -9.49 -0.29 18.73
N ASP A 8 -9.90 -1.52 19.06
CA ASP A 8 -9.01 -2.51 19.68
C ASP A 8 -7.91 -2.95 18.71
N LEU A 9 -8.25 -3.10 17.42
CA LEU A 9 -7.27 -3.37 16.38
C LEU A 9 -6.31 -2.19 16.20
N ALA A 10 -6.82 -0.95 16.20
CA ALA A 10 -5.98 0.24 16.10
C ALA A 10 -4.96 0.32 17.25
N LYS A 11 -5.38 0.00 18.48
CA LYS A 11 -4.48 -0.07 19.64
C LYS A 11 -3.41 -1.17 19.48
N LYS A 12 -3.80 -2.37 19.05
CA LYS A 12 -2.86 -3.46 18.76
C LYS A 12 -1.85 -3.09 17.68
N VAL A 13 -2.30 -2.46 16.61
CA VAL A 13 -1.43 -1.97 15.54
C VAL A 13 -0.43 -0.94 16.08
N GLN A 14 -0.89 0.02 16.90
CA GLN A 14 0.00 1.00 17.53
C GLN A 14 1.06 0.32 18.41
N GLU A 15 0.67 -0.63 19.26
CA GLU A 15 1.59 -1.38 20.14
C GLU A 15 2.61 -2.19 19.33
N GLN A 16 2.16 -2.88 18.29
CA GLN A 16 3.01 -3.66 17.38
C GLN A 16 4.03 -2.78 16.67
N LEU A 17 3.60 -1.61 16.15
CA LEU A 17 4.48 -0.68 15.47
C LEU A 17 5.46 -0.01 16.42
N THR A 18 5.01 0.40 17.60
CA THR A 18 5.84 1.07 18.61
C THR A 18 6.91 0.12 19.16
N SER A 19 6.56 -1.13 19.45
CA SER A 19 7.53 -2.17 19.86
C SER A 19 8.53 -2.52 18.76
N SER A 20 8.16 -2.30 17.49
CA SER A 20 9.04 -2.45 16.33
C SER A 20 9.87 -1.19 16.00
N GLY A 21 9.82 -0.15 16.84
CA GLY A 21 10.62 1.06 16.71
C GLY A 21 9.99 2.18 15.87
N PHE A 22 8.72 2.06 15.45
CA PHE A 22 8.02 3.11 14.73
C PHE A 22 7.33 4.09 15.68
N LYS A 23 7.21 5.36 15.26
CA LYS A 23 6.30 6.30 15.92
C LYS A 23 4.90 6.12 15.34
N CYS A 24 3.92 5.82 16.17
CA CYS A 24 2.53 5.63 15.76
C CYS A 24 1.57 6.35 16.71
N ALA A 25 0.65 7.13 16.16
CA ALA A 25 -0.38 7.84 16.91
C ALA A 25 -1.78 7.38 16.48
N LEU A 26 -2.72 7.37 17.42
CA LEU A 26 -4.12 7.05 17.15
C LEU A 26 -4.90 8.30 16.79
N ASP A 27 -5.67 8.22 15.70
CA ASP A 27 -6.68 9.22 15.33
C ASP A 27 -8.08 8.61 15.46
N LYS A 28 -8.93 9.24 16.26
CA LYS A 28 -10.31 8.78 16.51
C LYS A 28 -11.35 9.51 15.67
N LYS A 29 -10.94 10.50 14.85
CA LYS A 29 -11.83 11.42 14.12
C LYS A 29 -11.81 11.16 12.62
N ARG A 30 -10.69 10.66 12.07
CA ARG A 30 -10.56 10.43 10.64
C ARG A 30 -11.45 9.28 10.17
N GLY A 31 -12.30 9.57 9.19
CA GLY A 31 -13.09 8.57 8.48
C GLY A 31 -12.33 7.94 7.32
N LEU A 32 -12.94 6.89 6.73
CA LEU A 32 -12.37 6.18 5.57
C LEU A 32 -12.14 7.11 4.39
N ASP A 33 -10.90 7.14 3.88
CA ASP A 33 -10.58 7.83 2.65
C ASP A 33 -11.01 7.04 1.40
N HIS A 34 -10.98 7.71 0.25
CA HIS A 34 -11.43 7.18 -1.03
C HIS A 34 -10.71 5.89 -1.44
N GLY A 35 -9.39 5.81 -1.21
CA GLY A 35 -8.59 4.62 -1.52
C GLY A 35 -9.02 3.42 -0.68
N SER A 36 -9.50 3.65 0.53
CA SER A 36 -9.98 2.58 1.42
C SER A 36 -11.40 2.13 1.09
N TRP A 37 -12.37 3.03 0.97
CA TRP A 37 -13.77 2.61 0.88
C TRP A 37 -14.20 2.07 -0.49
N VAL A 38 -13.57 2.49 -1.59
CA VAL A 38 -13.90 2.02 -2.95
C VAL A 38 -13.69 0.51 -3.11
N PRO A 39 -12.48 -0.05 -2.85
CA PRO A 39 -12.27 -1.49 -2.99
C PRO A 39 -13.14 -2.28 -2.01
N LEU A 40 -13.36 -1.77 -0.80
CA LEU A 40 -14.18 -2.43 0.21
C LEU A 40 -15.67 -2.50 -0.19
N MET A 41 -16.21 -1.49 -0.87
CA MET A 41 -17.56 -1.54 -1.42
C MET A 41 -17.74 -2.68 -2.43
N LEU A 42 -16.69 -3.06 -3.14
CA LEU A 42 -16.72 -4.17 -4.12
C LEU A 42 -16.49 -5.53 -3.46
N MET A 43 -15.57 -5.61 -2.50
CA MET A 43 -15.20 -6.87 -1.84
C MET A 43 -16.19 -7.29 -0.75
N TYR A 44 -16.73 -6.34 0.02
CA TYR A 44 -17.55 -6.57 1.21
C TYR A 44 -18.73 -5.59 1.28
N PRO A 45 -19.67 -5.62 0.32
CA PRO A 45 -20.70 -4.60 0.16
C PRO A 45 -21.61 -4.41 1.39
N GLU A 46 -21.76 -5.41 2.25
CA GLU A 46 -22.57 -5.32 3.47
C GLU A 46 -21.93 -4.45 4.57
N ALA A 47 -20.66 -4.07 4.44
CA ALA A 47 -19.93 -3.22 5.37
C ALA A 47 -19.93 -3.72 6.84
N LYS A 48 -19.95 -5.05 7.05
CA LYS A 48 -20.00 -5.65 8.41
C LYS A 48 -18.64 -5.87 9.06
N ILE A 49 -17.55 -5.80 8.29
CA ILE A 49 -16.21 -6.05 8.79
C ILE A 49 -15.67 -4.78 9.49
N PRO A 50 -15.23 -4.86 10.77
CA PRO A 50 -14.62 -3.73 11.44
C PRO A 50 -13.31 -3.31 10.79
N ILE A 51 -13.09 -2.00 10.62
CA ILE A 51 -11.91 -1.46 9.92
C ILE A 51 -11.19 -0.43 10.79
N CYS A 52 -9.86 -0.48 10.76
CA CYS A 52 -9.00 0.64 11.15
C CYS A 52 -8.11 1.02 9.96
N GLN A 53 -7.89 2.31 9.75
CA GLN A 53 -6.97 2.79 8.72
C GLN A 53 -5.58 3.01 9.29
N LEU A 54 -4.57 2.76 8.47
CA LEU A 54 -3.17 3.10 8.73
C LEU A 54 -2.70 4.09 7.67
N SER A 55 -2.15 5.22 8.10
CA SER A 55 -1.65 6.24 7.18
C SER A 55 -0.33 5.82 6.54
N VAL A 56 -0.11 6.25 5.29
CA VAL A 56 1.15 6.11 4.57
C VAL A 56 1.97 7.38 4.76
N GLN A 57 3.24 7.23 5.14
CA GLN A 57 4.20 8.35 5.20
C GLN A 57 4.81 8.57 3.81
N SER A 58 4.24 9.49 3.03
CA SER A 58 4.64 9.74 1.63
C SER A 58 6.06 10.28 1.46
N ASN A 59 6.62 10.89 2.51
CA ASN A 59 7.99 11.42 2.51
C ASN A 59 9.07 10.37 2.83
N LEU A 60 8.69 9.12 3.08
CA LEU A 60 9.60 8.03 3.41
C LEU A 60 9.72 7.03 2.26
N ASP A 61 10.84 6.30 2.22
CA ASP A 61 11.21 5.45 1.09
C ASP A 61 10.60 4.03 1.13
N ALA A 62 10.84 3.26 0.08
CA ALA A 62 10.38 1.87 -0.02
C ALA A 62 10.97 0.97 1.08
N ALA A 63 12.19 1.26 1.56
CA ALA A 63 12.81 0.48 2.62
C ALA A 63 12.08 0.67 3.96
N HIS A 64 11.64 1.89 4.28
CA HIS A 64 10.78 2.18 5.42
C HIS A 64 9.47 1.40 5.33
N HIS A 65 8.76 1.49 4.20
CA HIS A 65 7.46 0.82 4.03
C HIS A 65 7.58 -0.71 3.98
N TYR A 66 8.68 -1.25 3.48
CA TYR A 66 8.97 -2.67 3.56
C TYR A 66 9.15 -3.14 5.01
N LYS A 67 9.92 -2.40 5.82
CA LYS A 67 10.07 -2.67 7.26
C LYS A 67 8.75 -2.54 8.01
N LEU A 68 7.92 -1.56 7.65
CA LEU A 68 6.57 -1.39 8.20
C LEU A 68 5.71 -2.64 7.94
N GLY A 69 5.71 -3.15 6.69
CA GLY A 69 5.02 -4.39 6.34
C GLY A 69 5.53 -5.59 7.13
N ARG A 70 6.85 -5.70 7.37
CA ARG A 70 7.43 -6.74 8.22
C ARG A 70 6.98 -6.63 9.68
N ALA A 71 6.90 -5.41 10.23
CA ALA A 71 6.42 -5.18 11.58
C ALA A 71 4.94 -5.55 11.75
N LEU A 72 4.12 -5.35 10.71
CA LEU A 72 2.69 -5.70 10.72
C LEU A 72 2.41 -7.18 10.42
N ALA A 73 3.36 -7.91 9.85
CA ALA A 73 3.17 -9.29 9.39
C ALA A 73 2.57 -10.25 10.45
N PRO A 74 2.95 -10.20 11.74
CA PRO A 74 2.37 -11.08 12.78
C PRO A 74 0.87 -10.90 13.02
N LEU A 75 0.27 -9.79 12.58
CA LEU A 75 -1.17 -9.57 12.71
C LEU A 75 -2.00 -10.53 11.85
N LYS A 76 -1.41 -11.08 10.76
CA LYS A 76 -2.09 -12.05 9.90
C LYS A 76 -2.44 -13.32 10.67
N ASP A 77 -1.56 -13.77 11.56
CA ASP A 77 -1.77 -14.94 12.42
C ASP A 77 -2.84 -14.70 13.49
N GLN A 78 -3.25 -13.44 13.68
CA GLN A 78 -4.30 -13.01 14.60
C GLN A 78 -5.65 -12.76 13.88
N GLY A 79 -5.78 -13.21 12.63
CA GLY A 79 -7.00 -13.05 11.84
C GLY A 79 -7.21 -11.65 11.26
N VAL A 80 -6.14 -10.83 11.16
CA VAL A 80 -6.21 -9.50 10.56
C VAL A 80 -5.89 -9.57 9.06
N LEU A 81 -6.84 -9.11 8.24
CA LEU A 81 -6.62 -8.87 6.82
C LEU A 81 -5.98 -7.49 6.62
N ILE A 82 -4.79 -7.46 6.01
CA ILE A 82 -4.08 -6.21 5.65
C ILE A 82 -4.34 -5.95 4.16
N ILE A 83 -4.91 -4.78 3.84
CA ILE A 83 -5.19 -4.34 2.48
C ILE A 83 -4.34 -3.11 2.18
N GLY A 84 -3.52 -3.20 1.12
CA GLY A 84 -2.89 -2.04 0.49
C GLY A 84 -3.65 -1.68 -0.79
N SER A 85 -4.20 -0.48 -0.87
CA SER A 85 -4.94 0.04 -2.03
C SER A 85 -4.14 1.14 -2.71
N GLY A 86 -3.95 1.04 -4.02
CA GLY A 86 -3.20 2.03 -4.81
C GLY A 86 -2.97 1.54 -6.24
N SER A 87 -2.03 2.15 -6.93
CA SER A 87 -1.60 1.74 -8.27
C SER A 87 -0.10 1.52 -8.31
N SER A 88 0.34 0.46 -8.98
CA SER A 88 1.76 0.19 -9.28
C SER A 88 2.33 1.21 -10.27
N VAL A 89 1.48 1.82 -11.10
CA VAL A 89 1.87 2.83 -12.10
C VAL A 89 1.04 4.10 -11.91
N HIS A 90 1.69 5.24 -11.64
CA HIS A 90 1.02 6.51 -11.38
C HIS A 90 1.81 7.70 -11.97
N PRO A 91 1.86 7.82 -13.32
CA PRO A 91 2.59 8.86 -14.02
C PRO A 91 1.99 10.26 -13.82
N SER A 92 2.74 11.28 -14.23
CA SER A 92 2.21 12.63 -14.46
C SER A 92 1.49 12.73 -15.81
N ASN A 93 0.59 13.70 -15.95
CA ASN A 93 -0.23 13.89 -17.15
C ASN A 93 0.57 14.16 -18.44
N ASP A 94 1.82 14.62 -18.32
CA ASP A 94 2.75 14.91 -19.42
C ASP A 94 3.61 13.70 -19.82
N THR A 95 3.46 12.56 -19.14
CA THR A 95 4.19 11.33 -19.47
C THR A 95 3.73 10.78 -20.83
N PRO A 96 4.63 10.29 -21.71
CA PRO A 96 4.26 9.79 -23.02
C PRO A 96 3.17 8.71 -22.96
N GLY A 97 2.00 8.99 -23.53
CA GLY A 97 0.90 8.05 -23.58
C GLY A 97 1.05 6.98 -24.67
N ALA A 98 0.02 6.15 -24.82
CA ALA A 98 -0.18 5.33 -26.01
C ALA A 98 -1.45 5.80 -26.72
N VAL A 99 -1.46 5.76 -28.07
CA VAL A 99 -2.65 6.09 -28.86
C VAL A 99 -3.76 5.07 -28.61
N PHE A 100 -3.39 3.80 -28.42
CA PHE A 100 -4.29 2.71 -28.04
C PHE A 100 -3.62 1.84 -26.96
N GLY A 101 -4.39 1.45 -25.94
CA GLY A 101 -3.95 0.53 -24.90
C GLY A 101 -3.00 1.15 -23.87
N VAL A 102 -2.12 0.30 -23.32
CA VAL A 102 -1.17 0.67 -22.25
C VAL A 102 0.16 1.11 -22.86
N ALA A 103 0.72 2.21 -22.37
CA ALA A 103 2.05 2.66 -22.79
C ALA A 103 3.10 1.59 -22.47
N ARG A 104 4.00 1.31 -23.43
CA ARG A 104 5.01 0.26 -23.29
C ARG A 104 5.83 0.39 -22.02
N TRP A 105 6.24 1.61 -21.67
CA TRP A 105 7.05 1.87 -20.48
C TRP A 105 6.31 1.51 -19.18
N ALA A 106 4.98 1.68 -19.15
CA ALA A 106 4.12 1.36 -18.01
C ALA A 106 3.96 -0.15 -17.87
N ALA A 107 3.72 -0.86 -18.97
CA ALA A 107 3.64 -2.32 -19.00
C ALA A 107 4.96 -2.97 -18.56
N GLU A 108 6.10 -2.45 -19.02
CA GLU A 108 7.43 -2.94 -18.63
C GLU A 108 7.70 -2.79 -17.11
N PHE A 109 7.27 -1.68 -16.50
CA PHE A 109 7.38 -1.51 -15.04
C PHE A 109 6.47 -2.47 -14.28
N ASP A 110 5.20 -2.57 -14.69
CA ASP A 110 4.21 -3.42 -14.02
C ASP A 110 4.61 -4.90 -14.07
N GLU A 111 5.02 -5.38 -15.25
CA GLU A 111 5.52 -6.75 -15.44
C GLU A 111 6.81 -7.00 -14.63
N TRP A 112 7.71 -6.01 -14.57
CA TRP A 112 8.91 -6.11 -13.75
C TRP A 112 8.54 -6.23 -12.27
N LEU A 113 7.60 -5.42 -11.77
CA LEU A 113 7.19 -5.42 -10.37
C LEU A 113 6.54 -6.74 -9.99
N GLU A 114 5.60 -7.23 -10.81
CA GLU A 114 4.94 -8.53 -10.62
C GLU A 114 5.97 -9.65 -10.52
N LYS A 115 6.86 -9.78 -11.52
CA LYS A 115 7.90 -10.82 -11.54
C LYS A 115 8.88 -10.69 -10.37
N THR A 116 9.17 -9.47 -9.94
CA THR A 116 10.08 -9.21 -8.81
C THR A 116 9.47 -9.70 -7.51
N LEU A 117 8.22 -9.34 -7.23
CA LEU A 117 7.52 -9.72 -6.00
C LEU A 117 7.20 -11.22 -5.96
N THR A 118 6.69 -11.79 -7.05
CA THR A 118 6.29 -13.20 -7.11
C THR A 118 7.46 -14.18 -7.07
N ARG A 119 8.67 -13.74 -7.46
CA ARG A 119 9.92 -14.52 -7.36
C ARG A 119 10.68 -14.28 -6.05
N GLY A 120 10.10 -13.56 -5.10
CA GLY A 120 10.71 -13.30 -3.79
C GLY A 120 11.92 -12.35 -3.83
N ARG A 121 12.10 -11.59 -4.91
CA ARG A 121 13.19 -10.60 -5.05
C ARG A 121 12.83 -9.29 -4.34
N TYR A 122 12.52 -9.36 -3.06
CA TYR A 122 11.99 -8.21 -2.32
C TYR A 122 13.00 -7.07 -2.20
N GLU A 123 14.29 -7.37 -2.12
CA GLU A 123 15.36 -6.36 -2.10
C GLU A 123 15.40 -5.56 -3.41
N ASP A 124 15.15 -6.20 -4.55
CA ASP A 124 15.06 -5.52 -5.85
C ASP A 124 13.85 -4.58 -5.90
N ALA A 125 12.70 -4.99 -5.32
CA ALA A 125 11.52 -4.13 -5.21
C ALA A 125 11.75 -2.94 -4.25
N VAL A 126 12.51 -3.14 -3.18
CA VAL A 126 12.93 -2.03 -2.29
C VAL A 126 13.87 -1.07 -3.03
N ASP A 127 14.78 -1.59 -3.85
CA ASP A 127 15.73 -0.80 -4.67
C ASP A 127 15.19 -0.47 -6.07
N TYR A 128 13.87 -0.33 -6.23
CA TYR A 128 13.24 -0.14 -7.54
C TYR A 128 13.78 1.07 -8.31
N LYS A 129 14.22 2.14 -7.63
CA LYS A 129 14.81 3.32 -8.28
C LYS A 129 16.13 3.02 -9.01
N ARG A 130 16.78 1.90 -8.71
CA ARG A 130 17.98 1.43 -9.43
C ARG A 130 17.71 0.23 -10.32
N LYS A 131 16.72 -0.59 -9.97
CA LYS A 131 16.48 -1.91 -10.59
C LYS A 131 15.31 -1.94 -11.57
N ALA A 132 14.32 -1.07 -11.39
CA ALA A 132 13.11 -1.08 -12.19
C ALA A 132 13.29 -0.30 -13.50
N PRO A 133 12.79 -0.82 -14.63
CA PRO A 133 12.72 -0.04 -15.86
C PRO A 133 11.74 1.11 -15.69
N ASN A 134 12.00 2.27 -16.31
CA ASN A 134 11.01 3.36 -16.42
C ASN A 134 10.45 3.90 -15.08
N TRP A 135 11.12 3.68 -13.94
CA TRP A 135 10.57 4.09 -12.63
C TRP A 135 10.29 5.59 -12.54
N LYS A 136 11.12 6.43 -13.17
CA LYS A 136 10.92 7.90 -13.18
C LYS A 136 9.66 8.32 -13.89
N LEU A 137 9.29 7.63 -14.96
CA LEU A 137 8.03 7.86 -15.68
C LEU A 137 6.84 7.34 -14.86
N THR A 138 7.07 6.24 -14.14
CA THR A 138 6.04 5.55 -13.34
C THR A 138 5.65 6.31 -12.07
N HIS A 139 6.65 6.87 -11.37
CA HIS A 139 6.49 7.60 -10.11
C HIS A 139 7.38 8.85 -10.12
N PRO A 140 6.96 9.92 -10.81
CA PRO A 140 7.78 11.14 -10.96
C PRO A 140 7.88 12.00 -9.68
N TRP A 141 7.11 11.69 -8.63
CA TRP A 141 7.03 12.44 -7.37
C TRP A 141 7.48 11.61 -6.17
#